data_AF-A0A2H1VLY9-F1
#
_entry.id   AF-A0A2H1VLY9-F1
#
_cell.length_a   1.000
_cell.length_b   1.000
_cell.length_c   1.000
_cell.angle_alpha   90.00
_cell.angle_beta   90.00
_cell.angle_gamma   90.00
#
_symmetry.space_group_name_H-M   'P 1'
#
loop_
_entity.id
_entity.type
_entity.pdbx_description
1 polymer ?
#
loop_
_entity_poly.entity_id
_entity_poly.type
_entity_poly.pdbx_seq_one_letter_code
_entity_poly.pdbx_strand_id
1 'polypeptide(L)'
;MKSNQEFSPDSRLMRDEECNLLQNLSREEFREFRTLVIDMVLATDMSFHFQQLKNMRSLLSLAEPTVDKSKAASLILHCCDISHPAKRWDLHHRWTMSLLDEFFLQGDKERDLGLPFSPLCDRNNTLVAESQIGFIEFIVEPSMGVCADMLECILGPLHSSSKNSTSSAEPINEESTGTKDRNENSTKFKIRKPWVACLSDNKKIWKEQAAKDAEARAKQEEENNSVPPTTEE
;
A
#
# COMPACT_ATOMS: atom_id res chain seq x y z
N MET A 1 3.01 -3.63 -18.27
CA MET A 1 2.43 -4.33 -19.45
C MET A 1 1.47 -5.47 -19.07
N LYS A 2 1.59 -6.11 -17.88
CA LYS A 2 0.62 -7.10 -17.37
C LYS A 2 -0.77 -6.50 -17.00
N SER A 3 -0.87 -5.20 -16.72
CA SER A 3 -2.09 -4.54 -16.20
C SER A 3 -3.23 -4.37 -17.23
N ASN A 4 -2.94 -4.26 -18.53
CA ASN A 4 -3.98 -3.93 -19.52
C ASN A 4 -4.80 -5.14 -20.02
N GLN A 5 -4.33 -6.37 -19.81
CA GLN A 5 -4.90 -7.55 -20.48
C GLN A 5 -5.92 -8.33 -19.62
N GLU A 6 -5.79 -8.29 -18.29
CA GLU A 6 -6.64 -9.10 -17.39
C GLU A 6 -8.05 -8.50 -17.17
N PHE A 7 -8.24 -7.19 -17.37
CA PHE A 7 -9.49 -6.50 -17.01
C PHE A 7 -10.08 -5.61 -18.11
N SER A 8 -9.75 -5.85 -19.38
CA SER A 8 -10.58 -5.30 -20.47
C SER A 8 -12.04 -5.71 -20.21
N PRO A 9 -13.02 -4.78 -20.16
CA PRO A 9 -14.42 -5.12 -19.95
C PRO A 9 -15.10 -5.61 -21.25
N ASP A 10 -14.27 -5.93 -22.24
CA ASP A 10 -14.55 -6.89 -23.33
C ASP A 10 -14.11 -8.31 -22.94
N SER A 11 -13.89 -8.57 -21.64
CA SER A 11 -13.64 -9.89 -21.10
C SER A 11 -14.75 -10.78 -21.63
N ARG A 12 -14.36 -11.77 -22.45
CA ARG A 12 -15.30 -12.71 -23.10
C ARG A 12 -16.30 -13.30 -22.09
N LEU A 13 -15.94 -13.32 -20.82
CA LEU A 13 -16.73 -13.82 -19.70
C LEU A 13 -17.99 -13.00 -19.42
N MET A 14 -17.93 -11.66 -19.33
CA MET A 14 -19.12 -10.84 -18.99
C MET A 14 -20.09 -10.63 -20.17
N ARG A 15 -19.70 -11.08 -21.38
CA ARG A 15 -20.58 -11.16 -22.55
C ARG A 15 -21.49 -12.39 -22.53
N ASP A 16 -21.14 -13.38 -21.71
CA ASP A 16 -21.98 -14.54 -21.44
C ASP A 16 -23.10 -14.11 -20.49
N GLU A 17 -24.36 -14.34 -20.87
CA GLU A 17 -25.52 -13.98 -20.06
C GLU A 17 -25.50 -14.70 -18.70
N GLU A 18 -24.93 -15.91 -18.63
CA GLU A 18 -24.83 -16.65 -17.37
C GLU A 18 -23.82 -16.03 -16.39
N CYS A 19 -22.88 -15.22 -16.89
CA CYS A 19 -21.83 -14.56 -16.10
C CYS A 19 -22.07 -13.06 -15.88
N ASN A 20 -23.15 -12.48 -16.45
CA ASN A 20 -23.40 -11.05 -16.38
C ASN A 20 -24.10 -10.65 -15.06
N LEU A 21 -23.31 -10.54 -13.99
CA LEU A 21 -23.76 -10.08 -12.67
C LEU A 21 -24.31 -8.63 -12.67
N LEU A 22 -24.03 -7.86 -13.72
CA LEU A 22 -24.40 -6.44 -13.84
C LEU A 22 -25.61 -6.21 -14.76
N GLN A 23 -26.31 -7.26 -15.16
CA GLN A 23 -27.45 -7.20 -16.10
C GLN A 23 -28.58 -6.25 -15.68
N ASN A 24 -28.74 -6.02 -14.38
CA ASN A 24 -29.79 -5.16 -13.82
C ASN A 24 -29.38 -3.69 -13.70
N LEU A 25 -28.14 -3.33 -14.03
CA LEU A 25 -27.73 -1.93 -14.08
C LEU A 25 -28.29 -1.27 -15.34
N SER A 26 -28.73 -0.03 -15.21
CA SER A 26 -28.97 0.82 -16.37
C SER A 26 -27.68 1.02 -17.17
N ARG A 27 -27.83 1.41 -18.43
CA ARG A 27 -26.69 1.67 -19.31
C ARG A 27 -25.77 2.77 -18.76
N GLU A 28 -26.33 3.74 -18.05
CA GLU A 28 -25.59 4.85 -17.45
C GLU A 28 -24.80 4.37 -16.22
N GLU A 29 -25.44 3.65 -15.31
CA GLU A 29 -24.77 3.06 -14.13
C GLU A 29 -23.65 2.10 -14.54
N PHE A 30 -23.88 1.26 -15.55
CA PHE A 30 -22.85 0.38 -16.09
C PHE A 30 -21.66 1.17 -16.65
N ARG A 31 -21.91 2.29 -17.33
CA ARG A 31 -20.85 3.14 -17.88
C ARG A 31 -20.05 3.82 -16.77
N GLU A 32 -20.70 4.31 -15.72
CA GLU A 32 -20.02 4.88 -14.55
C GLU A 32 -19.19 3.82 -13.82
N PHE A 33 -19.79 2.66 -13.53
CA PHE A 33 -19.11 1.53 -12.90
C PHE A 33 -17.87 1.10 -13.71
N ARG A 34 -18.03 0.94 -15.04
CA ARG A 34 -16.94 0.57 -15.93
C ARG A 34 -15.80 1.58 -15.88
N THR A 35 -16.11 2.87 -15.90
CA THR A 35 -15.10 3.94 -15.83
C THR A 35 -14.35 3.87 -14.50
N LEU A 36 -15.07 3.72 -13.39
CA LEU A 36 -14.48 3.60 -12.06
C LEU A 36 -13.57 2.38 -11.92
N VAL A 37 -14.00 1.20 -12.41
CA VAL A 37 -13.18 -0.02 -12.35
C VAL A 37 -11.90 0.11 -13.17
N ILE A 38 -11.99 0.69 -14.37
CA ILE A 38 -10.80 0.93 -15.21
C ILE A 38 -9.82 1.86 -14.49
N ASP A 39 -10.30 2.98 -13.94
CA ASP A 39 -9.46 3.93 -13.21
C ASP A 39 -8.80 3.29 -11.98
N MET A 40 -9.52 2.43 -11.25
CA MET A 40 -8.97 1.73 -10.09
C MET A 40 -7.90 0.70 -10.47
N VAL A 41 -8.14 -0.11 -11.50
CA VAL A 41 -7.17 -1.13 -11.95
C VAL A 41 -5.92 -0.49 -12.54
N LEU A 42 -6.07 0.56 -13.36
CA LEU A 42 -4.90 1.26 -13.91
C LEU A 42 -4.05 1.92 -12.81
N ALA A 43 -4.69 2.31 -11.71
CA ALA A 43 -3.99 2.92 -10.58
C ALA A 43 -3.16 1.93 -9.75
N THR A 44 -3.31 0.61 -9.90
CA THR A 44 -2.44 -0.37 -9.22
C THR A 44 -1.08 -0.54 -9.90
N ASP A 45 -0.88 0.04 -11.08
CA ASP A 45 0.39 -0.01 -11.78
C ASP A 45 1.46 0.81 -11.03
N MET A 46 2.46 0.09 -10.51
CA MET A 46 3.58 0.66 -9.76
C MET A 46 4.38 1.73 -10.52
N SER A 47 4.28 1.79 -11.85
CA SER A 47 4.92 2.84 -12.66
C SER A 47 4.35 4.23 -12.36
N PHE A 48 3.07 4.32 -11.95
CA PHE A 48 2.40 5.59 -11.62
C PHE A 48 2.36 5.88 -10.11
N HIS A 49 2.87 4.96 -9.29
CA HIS A 49 2.85 5.02 -7.83
C HIS A 49 3.20 6.39 -7.25
N PHE A 50 4.41 6.88 -7.55
CA PHE A 50 4.90 8.14 -7.00
C PHE A 50 4.12 9.35 -7.51
N GLN A 51 3.65 9.31 -8.76
CA GLN A 51 2.83 10.37 -9.32
C GLN A 51 1.46 10.44 -8.64
N GLN A 52 0.82 9.29 -8.40
CA GLN A 52 -0.45 9.20 -7.70
C GLN A 52 -0.34 9.76 -6.27
N LEU A 53 0.69 9.36 -5.50
CA LEU A 53 0.92 9.86 -4.15
C LEU A 53 1.21 11.36 -4.12
N LYS A 54 2.06 11.86 -5.04
CA LYS A 54 2.39 13.28 -5.14
C LYS A 54 1.14 14.12 -5.44
N ASN A 55 0.32 13.69 -6.39
CA ASN A 55 -0.90 14.39 -6.76
C ASN A 55 -1.90 14.45 -5.60
N MET A 56 -2.08 13.33 -4.88
CA MET A 56 -2.97 13.31 -3.72
C MET A 56 -2.45 14.20 -2.58
N ARG A 57 -1.14 14.13 -2.26
CA ARG A 57 -0.54 15.04 -1.26
C ARG A 57 -0.74 16.51 -1.61
N SER A 58 -0.52 16.86 -2.88
CA SER A 58 -0.73 18.23 -3.36
C SER A 58 -2.19 18.66 -3.20
N LEU A 59 -3.14 17.78 -3.54
CA LEU A 59 -4.58 18.05 -3.39
C LEU A 59 -4.95 18.29 -1.93
N LEU A 60 -4.44 17.45 -1.01
CA LEU A 60 -4.71 17.55 0.43
C LEU A 60 -4.07 18.77 1.09
N SER A 61 -3.10 19.42 0.44
CA SER A 61 -2.45 20.64 0.94
C SER A 61 -3.23 21.92 0.62
N LEU A 62 -4.28 21.84 -0.21
CA LEU A 62 -5.17 22.97 -0.50
C LEU A 62 -5.96 23.38 0.75
N ALA A 63 -6.40 24.64 0.81
CA ALA A 63 -7.21 25.13 1.93
C ALA A 63 -8.58 24.43 2.01
N GLU A 64 -9.19 24.15 0.85
CA GLU A 64 -10.46 23.43 0.71
C GLU A 64 -10.25 22.22 -0.22
N PRO A 65 -9.70 21.11 0.28
CA PRO A 65 -9.44 19.93 -0.53
C PRO A 65 -10.74 19.23 -0.91
N THR A 66 -10.98 19.09 -2.22
CA THR A 66 -12.09 18.30 -2.77
C THR A 66 -11.54 17.01 -3.39
N VAL A 67 -11.75 15.90 -2.69
CA VAL A 67 -11.26 14.59 -3.15
C VAL A 67 -12.31 13.92 -4.03
N ASP A 68 -11.94 13.70 -5.29
CA ASP A 68 -12.76 12.95 -6.23
C ASP A 68 -12.92 11.47 -5.81
N LYS A 69 -14.12 10.92 -6.00
CA LYS A 69 -14.47 9.54 -5.62
C LYS A 69 -13.60 8.51 -6.33
N SER A 70 -13.34 8.69 -7.63
CA SER A 70 -12.50 7.77 -8.41
C SER A 70 -11.07 7.78 -7.87
N LYS A 71 -10.49 8.98 -7.69
CA LYS A 71 -9.14 9.11 -7.11
C LYS A 71 -9.01 8.52 -5.70
N ALA A 72 -10.02 8.69 -4.87
CA ALA A 72 -10.04 8.11 -3.53
C ALA A 72 -10.09 6.59 -3.57
N ALA A 73 -11.00 6.02 -4.37
CA ALA A 73 -11.14 4.58 -4.53
C ALA A 73 -9.87 3.95 -5.12
N SER A 74 -9.29 4.57 -6.15
CA SER A 74 -8.02 4.16 -6.76
C SER A 74 -6.86 4.15 -5.76
N LEU A 75 -6.73 5.18 -4.90
CA LEU A 75 -5.66 5.19 -3.89
C LEU A 75 -5.87 4.13 -2.81
N ILE A 76 -7.12 3.91 -2.38
CA ILE A 76 -7.46 2.86 -1.42
C ILE A 76 -7.09 1.49 -2.00
N LEU A 77 -7.51 1.19 -3.24
CA LEU A 77 -7.19 -0.07 -3.89
C LEU A 77 -5.68 -0.26 -4.05
N HIS A 78 -4.97 0.77 -4.49
CA HIS A 78 -3.50 0.74 -4.59
C HIS A 78 -2.86 0.39 -3.24
N CYS A 79 -3.30 1.03 -2.15
CA CYS A 79 -2.80 0.73 -0.81
C CYS A 79 -3.13 -0.70 -0.38
N CYS A 80 -4.30 -1.22 -0.73
CA CYS A 80 -4.69 -2.61 -0.45
C CYS A 80 -3.77 -3.61 -1.15
N ASP A 81 -3.43 -3.36 -2.42
CA ASP A 81 -2.58 -4.20 -3.25
C ASP A 81 -1.18 -4.40 -2.64
N ILE A 82 -0.60 -3.32 -2.10
CA ILE A 82 0.72 -3.34 -1.45
C ILE A 82 0.67 -3.53 0.08
N SER A 83 -0.47 -3.96 0.64
CA SER A 83 -0.73 -3.86 2.09
C SER A 83 -0.12 -4.96 2.96
N HIS A 84 0.56 -5.95 2.39
CA HIS A 84 1.05 -7.10 3.17
C HIS A 84 2.08 -6.72 4.26
N PRO A 85 2.98 -5.71 4.10
CA PRO A 85 3.88 -5.29 5.18
C PRO A 85 3.15 -4.58 6.33
N ALA A 86 1.91 -4.13 6.10
CA ALA A 86 1.04 -3.55 7.11
C ALA A 86 0.21 -4.60 7.87
N LYS A 87 0.54 -5.90 7.75
CA LYS A 87 -0.08 -7.02 8.47
C LYS A 87 0.90 -7.63 9.46
N ARG A 88 0.42 -8.56 10.30
CA ARG A 88 1.27 -9.34 11.20
C ARG A 88 2.38 -10.08 10.43
N TRP A 89 3.50 -10.31 11.10
CA TRP A 89 4.70 -10.93 10.53
C TRP A 89 4.43 -12.22 9.76
N ASP A 90 3.61 -13.13 10.31
CA ASP A 90 3.29 -14.41 9.70
C ASP A 90 2.67 -14.27 8.30
N LEU A 91 1.77 -13.31 8.13
CA LEU A 91 1.16 -12.99 6.85
C LEU A 91 2.14 -12.24 5.95
N HIS A 92 2.82 -11.23 6.48
CA HIS A 92 3.77 -10.43 5.71
C HIS A 92 4.86 -11.31 5.10
N HIS A 93 5.50 -12.14 5.93
CA HIS A 93 6.59 -13.01 5.50
C HIS A 93 6.13 -14.00 4.44
N ARG A 94 4.96 -14.64 4.63
CA ARG A 94 4.38 -15.55 3.63
C ARG A 94 4.20 -14.89 2.26
N TRP A 95 3.64 -13.68 2.23
CA TRP A 95 3.44 -12.93 0.99
C TRP A 95 4.77 -12.49 0.37
N THR A 96 5.72 -12.03 1.18
CA THR A 96 7.07 -11.68 0.70
C THR A 96 7.76 -12.87 0.05
N MET A 97 7.73 -14.05 0.68
CA MET A 97 8.34 -15.26 0.10
C MET A 97 7.65 -15.66 -1.21
N SER A 98 6.31 -15.60 -1.25
CA SER A 98 5.55 -15.94 -2.46
C SER A 98 5.88 -15.01 -3.64
N LEU A 99 6.07 -13.71 -3.36
CA LEU A 99 6.46 -12.72 -4.38
C LEU A 99 7.89 -12.95 -4.88
N LEU A 100 8.82 -13.23 -3.97
CA LEU A 100 10.21 -13.51 -4.33
C LEU A 100 10.34 -14.78 -5.16
N ASP A 101 9.56 -15.82 -4.85
CA ASP A 101 9.51 -17.04 -5.66
C ASP A 101 9.11 -16.71 -7.11
N GLU A 102 8.13 -15.84 -7.33
CA GLU A 102 7.77 -15.38 -8.68
C GLU A 102 8.91 -14.62 -9.37
N PHE A 103 9.58 -13.70 -8.66
CA PHE A 103 10.72 -12.95 -9.20
C PHE A 103 11.91 -13.85 -9.56
N PHE A 104 12.21 -14.83 -8.72
CA PHE A 104 13.29 -15.77 -8.98
C PHE A 104 12.98 -16.71 -10.15
N LEU A 105 11.70 -17.10 -10.32
CA LEU A 105 11.26 -17.84 -11.51
C LEU A 105 11.36 -16.99 -12.78
N GLN A 106 11.14 -15.67 -12.70
CA GLN A 106 11.40 -14.77 -13.81
C GLN A 106 12.90 -14.70 -14.11
N GLY A 107 13.75 -14.53 -13.10
CA GLY A 107 15.20 -14.48 -13.27
C GLY A 107 15.77 -15.76 -13.88
N ASP A 108 15.26 -16.93 -13.48
CA ASP A 108 15.67 -18.20 -14.09
C ASP A 108 15.39 -18.21 -15.60
N LYS A 109 14.23 -17.69 -16.03
CA LYS A 109 13.90 -17.56 -17.45
C LYS A 109 14.78 -16.52 -18.15
N GLU A 110 15.10 -15.41 -17.49
CA GLU A 110 16.00 -14.39 -18.02
C GLU A 110 17.39 -15.00 -18.28
N ARG A 111 17.93 -15.77 -17.33
CA ARG A 111 19.18 -16.52 -17.49
C ARG A 111 19.11 -17.50 -18.67
N ASP A 112 18.06 -18.31 -18.74
CA ASP A 112 17.90 -19.32 -19.79
C ASP A 112 17.80 -18.69 -21.20
N LEU A 113 17.30 -17.45 -21.28
CA LEU A 113 17.24 -16.65 -22.51
C LEU A 113 18.50 -15.82 -22.76
N GLY A 114 19.50 -15.85 -21.88
CA GLY A 114 20.72 -15.04 -21.98
C GLY A 114 20.49 -13.53 -21.78
N LEU A 115 19.42 -13.16 -21.07
CA LEU A 115 19.08 -11.77 -20.74
C LEU A 115 19.72 -11.36 -19.40
N PRO A 116 20.00 -10.06 -19.20
CA PRO A 116 20.38 -9.57 -17.87
C PRO A 116 19.22 -9.74 -16.88
N PHE A 117 19.54 -10.06 -15.63
CA PHE A 117 18.54 -10.18 -14.58
C PHE A 117 17.83 -8.85 -14.33
N SER A 118 16.51 -8.90 -14.25
CA SER A 118 15.72 -7.80 -13.71
C SER A 118 16.04 -7.59 -12.22
N PRO A 119 15.84 -6.37 -11.68
CA PRO A 119 16.04 -6.12 -10.26
C PRO A 119 15.32 -7.14 -9.38
N LEU A 120 16.01 -7.63 -8.34
CA LEU A 120 15.51 -8.63 -7.38
C LEU A 120 15.19 -10.02 -7.95
N CYS A 121 15.50 -10.28 -9.23
CA CYS A 121 15.19 -11.56 -9.87
C CYS A 121 16.34 -12.59 -9.77
N ASP A 122 17.53 -12.19 -9.31
CA ASP A 122 18.64 -13.12 -9.08
C ASP A 122 18.61 -13.70 -7.66
N ARG A 123 18.17 -14.95 -7.52
CA ARG A 123 18.09 -15.66 -6.22
C ARG A 123 19.43 -15.83 -5.51
N ASN A 124 20.56 -15.70 -6.22
CA ASN A 124 21.89 -15.87 -5.63
C ASN A 124 22.48 -14.57 -5.09
N ASN A 125 21.94 -13.43 -5.49
CA ASN A 125 22.49 -12.11 -5.17
C ASN A 125 21.46 -11.12 -4.60
N THR A 126 20.21 -11.55 -4.42
CA THR A 126 19.15 -10.68 -3.91
C THR A 126 19.27 -10.50 -2.40
N LEU A 127 19.50 -9.25 -1.98
CA LEU A 127 19.46 -8.81 -0.58
C LEU A 127 18.01 -8.61 -0.12
N VAL A 128 17.36 -9.71 0.25
CA VAL A 128 15.91 -9.73 0.55
C VAL A 128 15.55 -8.79 1.70
N ALA A 129 16.27 -8.87 2.83
CA ALA A 129 15.93 -8.10 4.02
C ALA A 129 16.05 -6.59 3.78
N GLU A 130 17.16 -6.18 3.17
CA GLU A 130 17.44 -4.80 2.78
C GLU A 130 16.38 -4.27 1.79
N SER A 131 16.00 -5.10 0.81
CA SER A 131 14.97 -4.75 -0.16
C SER A 131 13.59 -4.55 0.50
N GLN A 132 13.22 -5.41 1.46
CA GLN A 132 11.95 -5.27 2.18
C GLN A 132 11.93 -4.06 3.12
N ILE A 133 13.06 -3.72 3.76
CA ILE A 133 13.19 -2.48 4.54
C ILE A 133 12.92 -1.26 3.64
N GLY A 134 13.57 -1.21 2.48
CA GLY A 134 13.37 -0.13 1.50
C GLY A 134 11.93 -0.07 1.00
N PHE A 135 11.30 -1.22 0.71
CA PHE A 135 9.91 -1.27 0.28
C PHE A 135 8.96 -0.72 1.36
N ILE A 136 9.17 -1.07 2.64
CA ILE A 136 8.39 -0.52 3.74
C ILE A 136 8.58 1.00 3.87
N GLU A 137 9.83 1.48 3.92
CA GLU A 137 10.16 2.88 4.20
C GLU A 137 9.79 3.82 3.03
N PHE A 138 9.98 3.39 1.78
CA PHE A 138 9.85 4.27 0.63
C PHE A 138 8.55 4.10 -0.15
N ILE A 139 7.86 2.96 -0.02
CA ILE A 139 6.62 2.67 -0.75
C ILE A 139 5.44 2.59 0.22
N VAL A 140 5.46 1.64 1.15
CA VAL A 140 4.25 1.32 1.94
C VAL A 140 3.94 2.36 3.00
N GLU A 141 4.91 2.78 3.83
CA GLU A 141 4.72 3.81 4.86
C GLU A 141 4.19 5.13 4.26
N PRO A 142 4.81 5.71 3.21
CA PRO A 142 4.28 6.88 2.51
C PRO A 142 2.85 6.72 2.00
N SER A 143 2.53 5.57 1.40
CA SER A 143 1.21 5.29 0.82
C SER A 143 0.12 5.26 1.87
N MET A 144 0.36 4.47 2.93
CA MET A 144 -0.58 4.31 4.04
C MET A 144 -0.79 5.65 4.77
N GLY A 145 0.26 6.47 4.89
CA GLY A 145 0.18 7.82 5.43
C GLY A 145 -0.75 8.73 4.62
N VAL A 146 -0.53 8.83 3.30
CA VAL A 146 -1.37 9.67 2.40
C VAL A 146 -2.81 9.17 2.36
N CYS A 147 -3.01 7.85 2.31
CA CYS A 147 -4.35 7.27 2.37
C CYS A 147 -5.06 7.63 3.67
N ALA A 148 -4.35 7.61 4.81
CA ALA A 148 -4.92 8.05 6.09
C ALA A 148 -5.33 9.52 6.07
N ASP A 149 -4.47 10.41 5.58
CA ASP A 149 -4.75 11.84 5.52
C ASP A 149 -5.95 12.13 4.60
N MET A 150 -6.04 11.42 3.48
CA MET A 150 -7.19 11.47 2.57
C MET A 150 -8.49 11.00 3.27
N LEU A 151 -8.45 9.86 3.96
CA LEU A 151 -9.61 9.34 4.69
C LEU A 151 -10.05 10.29 5.81
N GLU A 152 -9.11 10.87 6.56
CA GLU A 152 -9.41 11.88 7.59
C GLU A 152 -10.05 13.14 6.99
N CYS A 153 -9.61 13.55 5.79
CA CYS A 153 -10.19 14.66 5.03
C CYS A 153 -11.64 14.39 4.61
N ILE A 154 -11.92 13.20 4.06
CA ILE A 154 -13.26 12.83 3.57
C ILE A 154 -14.23 12.59 4.74
N LEU A 155 -13.78 11.91 5.79
CA LEU A 155 -14.64 11.49 6.91
C LEU A 155 -14.83 12.58 7.98
N GLY A 156 -13.92 13.55 8.07
CA GLY A 156 -13.98 14.63 9.06
C GLY A 156 -15.31 15.39 9.06
N PRO A 157 -15.76 15.94 7.92
CA PRO A 157 -17.05 16.64 7.84
C PRO A 157 -18.25 15.77 8.25
N LEU A 158 -18.26 14.49 7.84
CA LEU A 158 -19.34 13.55 8.16
C LEU A 158 -19.44 13.28 9.67
N HIS A 159 -18.30 13.20 10.37
CA HIS A 159 -18.27 12.95 11.81
C HIS A 159 -18.77 14.17 12.62
N SER A 160 -18.45 15.40 12.18
CA SER A 160 -18.92 16.63 12.84
C SER A 160 -20.44 16.82 12.67
N SER A 161 -20.98 16.52 11.48
CA SER A 161 -22.43 16.56 11.24
C SER A 161 -23.20 15.51 12.07
N SER A 162 -22.59 14.37 12.37
CA SER A 162 -23.20 13.33 13.21
C SER A 162 -23.26 13.71 14.70
N LYS A 163 -22.36 14.56 15.21
CA LYS A 163 -22.40 15.03 16.61
C LYS A 163 -23.43 16.14 16.84
N ASN A 164 -23.69 16.96 15.82
CA ASN A 164 -24.66 18.05 15.90
C ASN A 164 -26.12 17.57 15.80
N SER A 165 -26.36 16.31 15.44
CA SER A 165 -27.71 15.71 15.31
C SER A 165 -28.16 14.93 16.54
N THR A 166 -27.32 14.75 17.56
CA THR A 166 -27.67 14.00 18.80
C THR A 166 -27.87 14.88 20.04
N SER A 167 -27.90 16.21 19.93
CA SER A 167 -28.03 17.13 21.08
C SER A 167 -29.42 17.78 21.25
N SER A 168 -30.51 17.10 20.88
CA SER A 168 -31.87 17.63 21.08
C SER A 168 -32.81 16.63 21.76
N ALA A 169 -32.63 16.47 23.08
CA ALA A 169 -33.63 16.09 24.10
C ALA A 169 -32.91 16.10 25.47
N GLU A 170 -33.25 16.81 26.55
CA GLU A 170 -34.21 17.86 26.93
C GLU A 170 -33.67 18.46 28.29
N PRO A 171 -34.33 19.35 29.08
CA PRO A 171 -33.68 20.53 29.70
C PRO A 171 -33.53 20.58 31.25
N ILE A 172 -32.63 21.49 31.70
CA ILE A 172 -32.59 22.39 32.90
C ILE A 172 -32.09 21.92 34.30
N ASN A 173 -31.31 22.86 34.90
CA ASN A 173 -30.85 23.15 36.28
C ASN A 173 -29.51 22.55 36.72
N GLU A 174 -28.53 23.28 37.28
CA GLU A 174 -28.52 24.59 37.96
C GLU A 174 -27.06 25.16 37.99
N GLU A 175 -26.91 26.44 38.34
CA GLU A 175 -25.72 27.31 38.25
C GLU A 175 -24.43 26.83 38.96
N SER A 176 -23.26 27.17 38.39
CA SER A 176 -22.19 27.92 39.10
C SER A 176 -20.98 28.24 38.20
N THR A 177 -20.78 29.54 37.98
CA THR A 177 -19.54 30.33 37.89
C THR A 177 -18.20 29.66 37.53
N GLY A 178 -17.57 30.14 36.45
CA GLY A 178 -16.15 29.89 36.18
C GLY A 178 -15.70 30.30 34.78
N THR A 179 -15.29 31.55 34.62
CA THR A 179 -14.54 32.06 33.46
C THR A 179 -13.32 31.16 33.18
N LYS A 180 -13.18 30.64 31.95
CA LYS A 180 -11.88 30.29 31.33
C LYS A 180 -12.04 29.93 29.85
N ASP A 181 -11.54 30.85 29.02
CA ASP A 181 -10.84 30.65 27.75
C ASP A 181 -11.42 29.65 26.74
N ARG A 182 -12.12 30.22 25.73
CA ARG A 182 -12.34 29.57 24.43
C ARG A 182 -10.99 29.36 23.75
N ASN A 183 -10.37 28.22 23.99
CA ASN A 183 -9.29 27.70 23.16
C ASN A 183 -9.93 26.83 22.07
N GLU A 184 -10.24 27.42 20.91
CA GLU A 184 -10.66 26.70 19.69
C GLU A 184 -9.48 25.87 19.13
N ASN A 185 -9.06 24.84 19.86
CA ASN A 185 -8.36 23.73 19.24
C ASN A 185 -9.42 22.70 18.81
N SER A 186 -10.02 22.95 17.65
CA SER A 186 -10.82 21.94 16.95
C SER A 186 -9.95 20.70 16.74
N THR A 187 -10.17 19.67 17.55
CA THR A 187 -9.49 18.39 17.41
C THR A 187 -9.87 17.79 16.07
N LYS A 188 -9.01 18.00 15.06
CA LYS A 188 -9.18 17.44 13.71
C LYS A 188 -9.45 15.95 13.81
N PHE A 189 -10.48 15.47 13.12
CA PHE A 189 -10.85 14.06 13.10
C PHE A 189 -9.65 13.18 12.71
N LYS A 190 -9.43 12.09 13.46
CA LYS A 190 -8.33 11.14 13.24
C LYS A 190 -8.85 9.72 13.17
N ILE A 191 -8.37 8.96 12.19
CA ILE A 191 -8.70 7.53 12.08
C ILE A 191 -7.71 6.70 12.90
N ARG A 192 -8.14 5.49 13.31
CA ARG A 192 -7.23 4.50 13.88
C ARG A 192 -6.27 3.99 12.79
N LYS A 193 -4.97 3.88 13.11
CA LYS A 193 -3.92 3.48 12.18
C LYS A 193 -3.21 2.18 12.63
N PRO A 194 -3.90 1.03 12.65
CA PRO A 194 -3.33 -0.22 13.19
C PRO A 194 -2.08 -0.71 12.44
N TRP A 195 -1.93 -0.33 11.17
CA TRP A 195 -0.77 -0.67 10.35
C TRP A 195 0.54 -0.08 10.86
N VAL A 196 0.53 1.04 11.61
CA VAL A 196 1.75 1.71 12.08
C VAL A 196 2.58 0.76 12.94
N ALA A 197 1.94 0.04 13.86
CA ALA A 197 2.62 -0.96 14.69
C ALA A 197 3.18 -2.10 13.83
N CYS A 198 2.37 -2.64 12.91
CA CYS A 198 2.80 -3.75 12.03
C CYS A 198 4.01 -3.36 11.16
N LEU A 199 3.99 -2.17 10.54
CA LEU A 199 5.10 -1.69 9.71
C LEU A 199 6.38 -1.53 10.53
N SER A 200 6.28 -0.97 11.74
CA SER A 200 7.40 -0.82 12.66
C SER A 200 7.98 -2.18 13.07
N ASP A 201 7.12 -3.11 13.49
CA ASP A 201 7.53 -4.46 13.94
C ASP A 201 8.18 -5.24 12.80
N ASN A 202 7.55 -5.27 11.63
CA ASN A 202 8.06 -5.98 10.46
C ASN A 202 9.39 -5.40 9.97
N LYS A 203 9.51 -4.06 9.95
CA LYS A 203 10.77 -3.38 9.61
C LYS A 203 11.89 -3.73 10.58
N LYS A 204 11.58 -3.82 11.88
CA LYS A 204 12.55 -4.24 12.89
C LYS A 204 13.03 -5.68 12.64
N ILE A 205 12.11 -6.61 12.38
CA ILE A 205 12.46 -8.01 12.08
C ILE A 205 13.37 -8.10 10.85
N TRP A 206 13.07 -7.36 9.78
CA TRP A 206 13.96 -7.32 8.61
C TRP A 206 15.32 -6.68 8.91
N LYS A 207 15.41 -5.65 9.75
CA LYS A 207 16.70 -5.06 10.16
C LYS A 207 17.55 -6.07 10.93
N GLU A 208 16.93 -6.84 11.81
CA GLU A 208 17.62 -7.93 12.51
C GLU A 208 18.09 -9.03 11.55
N GLN A 209 17.29 -9.36 10.53
CA GLN A 209 17.67 -10.35 9.51
C GLN A 209 18.81 -9.83 8.62
N ALA A 210 18.75 -8.58 8.16
CA ALA A 210 19.80 -7.97 7.34
C ALA A 210 21.16 -7.97 8.07
N ALA A 211 21.16 -7.68 9.38
CA ALA A 211 22.38 -7.75 10.18
C ALA A 211 22.96 -9.18 10.23
N LYS A 212 22.10 -10.19 10.47
CA LYS A 212 22.52 -11.60 10.47
C LYS A 212 23.05 -12.04 9.10
N ASP A 213 22.39 -11.63 8.01
CA ASP A 213 22.78 -11.98 6.65
C ASP A 213 24.13 -11.33 6.30
N ALA A 214 24.36 -10.08 6.72
CA ALA A 214 25.64 -9.39 6.53
C ALA A 214 26.78 -10.07 7.30
N GLU A 215 26.55 -10.46 8.56
CA GLU A 215 27.54 -11.21 9.36
C GLU A 215 27.88 -12.57 8.73
N ALA A 216 26.88 -13.29 8.21
CA ALA A 216 27.08 -14.58 7.56
C ALA A 216 27.90 -14.44 6.26
N ARG A 217 27.62 -13.42 5.46
CA ARG A 217 28.40 -13.11 4.24
C ARG A 217 29.84 -12.77 4.57
N ALA A 218 30.08 -11.91 5.57
CA ALA A 218 31.43 -11.55 6.00
C ALA A 218 32.26 -12.78 6.43
N LYS A 219 31.65 -13.70 7.19
CA LYS A 219 32.31 -14.97 7.58
C LYS A 219 32.64 -15.85 6.39
N GLN A 220 31.74 -15.99 5.42
CA GLN A 220 32.01 -16.75 4.19
C GLN A 220 33.12 -16.13 3.35
N GLU A 221 33.20 -14.81 3.28
CA GLU A 221 34.29 -14.10 2.58
C GLU A 221 35.64 -14.31 3.28
N GLU A 222 35.67 -14.27 4.62
CA GLU A 222 36.87 -14.58 5.41
C GLU A 222 37.32 -16.04 5.23
N GLU A 223 36.39 -17.00 5.25
CA GLU A 223 36.68 -18.42 5.01
C GLU A 223 37.23 -18.65 3.59
N ASN A 224 36.59 -18.08 2.55
CA ASN A 224 37.05 -18.23 1.16
C ASN A 224 38.43 -17.59 0.92
N ASN A 225 38.76 -16.48 1.59
CA ASN A 225 40.06 -15.83 1.48
C ASN A 225 41.18 -16.55 2.29
N SER A 226 40.81 -17.47 3.18
CA SER A 226 41.76 -18.21 4.03
C SER A 226 42.25 -19.54 3.43
N VAL A 227 41.67 -20.01 2.32
CA VAL A 227 42.08 -21.24 1.62
C VAL A 227 43.23 -20.93 0.65
N PRO A 228 44.45 -21.48 0.85
CA PRO A 228 45.57 -21.24 -0.06
C PRO A 228 45.33 -21.90 -1.42
N PRO A 229 45.86 -21.34 -2.52
CA PRO A 229 45.70 -21.95 -3.84
C PRO A 229 46.35 -23.33 -3.82
N THR A 230 45.56 -24.37 -4.14
CA THR A 230 46.09 -25.70 -4.45
C THR A 230 47.04 -25.56 -5.63
N THR A 231 48.33 -25.70 -5.36
CA THR A 231 49.36 -25.95 -6.37
C THR A 231 49.05 -27.30 -7.01
N GLU A 232 48.44 -27.29 -8.19
CA GLU A 232 48.46 -28.45 -9.09
C GLU A 232 49.82 -28.46 -9.80
N GLU A 233 50.56 -29.56 -9.59
CA GLU A 233 51.83 -29.93 -10.24
C GLU A 233 51.68 -30.24 -11.73
#